data_AF-A0A822BEI9-F1
#
_entry.id   AF-A0A822BEI9-F1
#
_cell.length_a   1.000
_cell.length_b   1.000
_cell.length_c   1.000
_cell.angle_alpha   90.00
_cell.angle_beta   90.00
_cell.angle_gamma   90.00
#
_symmetry.space_group_name_H-M   'P 1'
#
loop_
_entity.id
_entity.type
_entity.pdbx_description
1 polymer ?
#
loop_
_entity_poly.entity_id
_entity_poly.type
_entity_poly.pdbx_seq_one_letter_code
_entity_poly.pdbx_strand_id
1 'polypeptide(L)'
;MPRIYKKKNKKKNYSDEKFKLAIDAVANGDSIRAASAYYKVPYTTLNSHSNNLVLYHHVGRPPKFDKEEELCLEQAALALQSWGVPLTINEFMNLAKQFASSVNK
;
A
#
# COMPACT_ATOMS: atom_id res chain seq x y z
N MET A 1 -6.36 -6.02 -15.13
CA MET A 1 -5.31 -6.22 -14.11
C MET A 1 -5.53 -5.26 -12.96
N PRO A 2 -6.41 -5.59 -12.00
CA PRO A 2 -6.53 -4.87 -10.76
C PRO A 2 -5.19 -4.92 -10.01
N ARG A 3 -4.80 -3.78 -9.48
CA ARG A 3 -3.52 -3.61 -8.81
C ARG A 3 -3.49 -4.44 -7.52
N ILE A 4 -2.60 -5.44 -7.48
CA ILE A 4 -2.26 -6.13 -6.23
C ILE A 4 -1.03 -5.45 -5.64
N TYR A 5 -1.24 -4.55 -4.67
CA TYR A 5 -0.13 -3.86 -4.01
C TYR A 5 0.76 -4.86 -3.25
N LYS A 6 2.02 -4.98 -3.68
CA LYS A 6 3.09 -5.67 -2.95
C LYS A 6 4.12 -4.63 -2.48
N LYS A 7 4.23 -4.44 -1.16
CA LYS A 7 5.22 -3.52 -0.56
C LYS A 7 6.64 -3.99 -0.93
N LYS A 8 7.41 -3.15 -1.63
CA LYS A 8 8.78 -3.47 -2.10
C LYS A 8 9.79 -3.71 -0.97
N ASN A 9 9.61 -3.10 0.20
CA ASN A 9 10.54 -3.21 1.32
C ASN A 9 9.95 -4.04 2.47
N LYS A 10 10.56 -5.21 2.71
CA LYS A 10 10.36 -6.09 3.87
C LYS A 10 11.48 -6.01 4.90
N LYS A 11 12.42 -5.06 4.80
CA LYS A 11 13.56 -4.96 5.73
C LYS A 11 13.13 -4.34 7.06
N LYS A 12 12.21 -5.01 7.74
CA LYS A 12 11.95 -4.80 9.16
C LYS A 12 13.05 -5.56 9.89
N ASN A 13 13.94 -4.85 10.59
CA ASN A 13 15.06 -5.48 11.31
C ASN A 13 14.65 -6.05 12.68
N TYR A 14 13.35 -6.07 12.99
CA TYR A 14 12.80 -6.49 14.28
C TYR A 14 11.54 -7.34 14.08
N SER A 15 11.37 -8.35 14.94
CA SER A 15 10.19 -9.23 14.94
C SER A 15 8.93 -8.45 15.35
N ASP A 16 7.77 -8.90 14.88
CA ASP A 16 6.46 -8.39 15.31
C ASP A 16 6.23 -8.61 16.81
N GLU A 17 6.75 -9.69 17.38
CA GLU A 17 6.62 -10.01 18.81
C GLU A 17 7.39 -9.00 19.68
N LYS A 18 8.65 -8.73 19.34
CA LYS A 18 9.48 -7.74 20.04
C LYS A 18 8.90 -6.34 19.96
N PHE A 19 8.21 -6.04 18.86
CA PHE A 19 7.53 -4.76 18.70
C PHE A 19 6.36 -4.60 19.66
N LYS A 20 5.51 -5.63 19.79
CA LYS A 20 4.38 -5.61 20.72
C LYS A 20 4.85 -5.43 22.16
N LEU A 21 5.82 -6.24 22.58
CA LEU A 21 6.40 -6.15 23.92
C LEU A 21 7.03 -4.77 24.19
N ALA A 22 7.67 -4.15 23.20
CA ALA A 22 8.23 -2.82 23.33
C ALA A 22 7.16 -1.73 23.49
N ILE A 23 6.02 -1.86 22.83
CA ILE A 23 4.88 -0.94 22.98
C ILE A 23 4.23 -1.12 24.34
N ASP A 24 4.02 -2.36 24.76
CA ASP A 24 3.44 -2.67 26.07
C ASP A 24 4.31 -2.12 27.20
N ALA A 25 5.64 -2.26 27.10
CA ALA A 25 6.58 -1.68 28.04
C ALA A 25 6.47 -0.15 28.14
N VAL A 26 6.40 0.54 26.99
CA VAL A 26 6.20 2.00 26.94
C VAL A 26 4.83 2.39 27.52
N ALA A 27 3.78 1.61 27.25
CA ALA A 27 2.45 1.84 27.81
C ALA A 27 2.41 1.64 29.34
N ASN A 28 3.24 0.72 29.86
CA ASN A 28 3.42 0.47 31.29
C ASN A 28 4.29 1.52 32.01
N GLY A 29 4.83 2.50 31.28
CA GLY A 29 5.59 3.63 31.85
C GLY A 29 7.10 3.59 31.62
N ASP A 30 7.63 2.60 30.90
CA ASP A 30 9.05 2.62 30.52
C ASP A 30 9.36 3.75 29.53
N SER A 31 10.56 4.32 29.65
CA SER A 31 11.01 5.30 28.67
C SER A 31 11.18 4.66 27.28
N ILE A 32 10.80 5.39 26.22
CA ILE A 32 10.94 4.94 24.82
C ILE A 32 12.40 4.56 24.51
N ARG A 33 13.37 5.26 25.09
CA ARG A 33 14.81 4.97 24.95
C ARG A 33 15.19 3.65 25.59
N ALA A 34 14.67 3.33 26.78
CA ALA A 34 14.90 2.05 27.45
C ALA A 34 14.29 0.89 26.66
N ALA A 35 13.02 1.02 26.24
CA ALA A 35 12.34 0.01 25.43
C ALA A 35 13.04 -0.21 24.08
N SER A 36 13.52 0.85 23.43
CA SER A 36 14.28 0.75 22.17
C SER A 36 15.57 -0.05 22.34
N ALA A 37 16.34 0.21 23.40
CA ALA A 37 17.60 -0.49 23.66
C ALA A 37 17.38 -1.98 23.99
N TYR A 38 16.35 -2.28 24.80
CA TYR A 38 16.06 -3.64 25.25
C TYR A 38 15.50 -4.53 24.13
N TYR A 39 14.46 -4.06 23.42
CA TYR A 39 13.78 -4.83 22.38
C TYR A 39 14.42 -4.70 21.00
N LYS A 40 15.47 -3.87 20.87
CA LYS A 40 16.18 -3.58 19.61
C LYS A 40 15.25 -3.06 18.50
N VAL A 41 14.22 -2.31 18.90
CA VAL A 41 13.33 -1.60 17.97
C VAL A 41 13.81 -0.16 17.85
N PRO A 42 13.87 0.44 16.65
CA PRO A 42 14.30 1.83 16.51
C PRO A 42 13.45 2.81 17.32
N TYR A 43 14.10 3.73 18.03
CA TYR A 43 13.46 4.78 18.83
C TYR A 43 12.39 5.54 18.03
N THR A 44 12.70 5.94 16.80
CA THR A 44 11.79 6.68 15.94
C THR A 44 10.50 5.90 15.66
N THR A 45 10.60 4.58 15.48
CA THR A 45 9.44 3.72 15.25
C THR A 45 8.55 3.64 16.48
N LEU A 46 9.13 3.45 17.66
CA LEU A 46 8.36 3.42 18.92
C LEU A 46 7.70 4.78 19.19
N ASN A 47 8.45 5.87 19.03
CA ASN A 47 7.96 7.23 19.24
C ASN A 47 6.83 7.62 18.27
N SER A 48 6.94 7.22 17.00
CA SER A 48 5.86 7.46 16.03
C SER A 48 4.61 6.68 16.41
N HIS A 49 4.73 5.45 16.91
CA HIS A 49 3.58 4.65 17.30
C HIS A 49 2.95 5.12 18.62
N SER A 50 3.75 5.46 19.63
CA SER A 50 3.27 5.92 20.94
C SER A 50 2.50 7.25 20.83
N ASN A 51 2.93 8.13 19.94
CA ASN A 51 2.29 9.43 19.71
C ASN A 51 1.17 9.38 18.66
N ASN A 52 0.78 8.19 18.20
CA ASN A 52 -0.17 7.99 17.10
C ASN A 52 0.14 8.84 15.85
N LEU A 53 1.43 9.11 15.59
CA LEU A 53 1.87 9.88 14.43
C LEU A 53 1.73 8.99 13.19
N VAL A 54 0.65 9.19 12.43
CA VAL A 54 0.52 8.57 11.12
C VAL A 54 1.48 9.29 10.16
N LEU A 55 2.71 8.76 10.05
CA LEU A 55 3.77 9.37 9.23
C LEU A 55 3.38 9.52 7.76
N TYR A 56 2.55 8.61 7.22
CA TYR A 56 2.09 8.64 5.83
C TYR A 56 0.68 8.02 5.73
N HIS A 57 -0.33 8.83 5.42
CA HIS A 57 -1.67 8.31 5.09
C HIS A 57 -1.70 7.66 3.70
N HIS A 58 -0.86 8.15 2.78
CA HIS A 58 -0.74 7.64 1.41
C HIS A 58 0.75 7.60 1.04
N VAL A 59 1.27 6.43 0.70
CA VAL A 59 2.64 6.31 0.18
C VAL A 59 2.60 6.21 -1.35
N GLY A 60 3.35 7.09 -2.01
CA GLY A 60 3.45 7.15 -3.47
C GLY A 60 2.31 7.93 -4.14
N ARG A 61 2.31 7.91 -5.48
CA ARG A 61 1.27 8.58 -6.28
C ARG A 61 -0.07 7.86 -6.06
N PRO A 62 -1.16 8.59 -5.75
CA PRO A 62 -2.48 7.97 -5.63
C PRO A 62 -2.85 7.29 -6.97
N PRO A 63 -3.49 6.12 -6.92
CA PRO A 63 -4.01 5.50 -8.12
C PRO A 63 -5.05 6.42 -8.75
N LYS A 64 -5.09 6.43 -10.09
CA LYS A 64 -6.06 7.24 -10.83
C LYS A 64 -7.41 6.53 -10.94
N PHE A 65 -7.39 5.20 -10.98
CA PHE A 65 -8.58 4.35 -11.00
C PHE A 65 -8.83 3.72 -9.64
N ASP A 66 -10.10 3.57 -9.30
CA ASP A 66 -10.53 2.78 -8.15
C ASP A 66 -10.49 1.29 -8.50
N LYS A 67 -10.52 0.44 -7.47
CA LYS A 67 -10.41 -1.02 -7.65
C LYS A 67 -11.53 -1.59 -8.54
N GLU A 68 -12.73 -1.02 -8.44
CA GLU A 68 -13.89 -1.42 -9.26
C GLU A 68 -13.71 -1.03 -10.73
N GLU A 69 -13.13 0.14 -10.99
CA GLU A 69 -12.83 0.60 -12.36
C GLU A 69 -11.73 -0.24 -13.01
N GLU A 70 -10.68 -0.58 -12.26
CA GLU A 70 -9.62 -1.47 -12.73
C GLU A 70 -10.15 -2.88 -13.06
N LEU A 71 -11.14 -3.37 -12.29
CA LEU A 71 -11.82 -4.64 -12.55
C LEU A 71 -12.71 -4.56 -13.79
N CYS A 72 -13.45 -3.46 -13.97
CA CYS A 72 -14.27 -3.25 -15.15
C CYS A 72 -13.43 -3.25 -16.44
N LEU A 73 -12.29 -2.53 -16.44
CA LEU A 73 -11.35 -2.53 -17.57
C LEU A 73 -10.75 -3.92 -17.86
N GLU A 74 -10.51 -4.71 -16.83
CA GLU A 74 -10.06 -6.10 -16.99
C GLU A 74 -11.12 -6.98 -17.65
N GLN A 75 -12.37 -6.91 -17.16
CA GLN A 75 -13.48 -7.67 -17.71
C GLN A 75 -13.74 -7.30 -19.17
N ALA A 76 -13.68 -6.00 -19.50
CA ALA A 76 -13.80 -5.54 -20.88
C ALA A 76 -12.69 -6.09 -21.78
N ALA A 77 -11.43 -6.10 -21.31
CA ALA A 77 -10.32 -6.67 -22.07
C ALA A 77 -10.49 -8.18 -22.31
N LEU A 78 -10.93 -8.93 -21.29
CA LEU A 78 -11.21 -10.37 -21.42
C LEU A 78 -12.37 -10.64 -22.38
N ALA A 79 -13.42 -9.82 -22.35
CA ALA A 79 -14.54 -9.93 -23.28
C ALA A 79 -14.09 -9.70 -24.73
N LEU A 80 -13.30 -8.65 -24.99
CA LEU A 80 -12.76 -8.36 -26.32
C LEU A 80 -11.84 -9.49 -26.83
N GLN A 81 -11.02 -10.05 -25.95
CA GLN A 81 -10.22 -11.24 -26.26
C GLN A 81 -11.12 -12.44 -26.63
N SER A 82 -12.19 -12.68 -25.89
CA SER A 82 -13.14 -13.77 -26.17
C SER A 82 -13.86 -13.61 -27.52
N TRP A 83 -14.05 -12.37 -27.97
CA TRP A 83 -14.61 -12.06 -29.30
C TRP A 83 -13.60 -12.17 -30.43
N GLY A 84 -12.35 -12.54 -30.15
CA GLY A 84 -11.30 -12.71 -31.15
C GLY A 84 -10.70 -11.39 -31.63
N VAL A 85 -10.85 -10.30 -30.86
CA VAL A 85 -10.19 -9.01 -31.13
C VAL A 85 -8.90 -8.96 -30.32
N PRO A 86 -7.72 -9.16 -30.95
CA PRO A 86 -6.46 -9.06 -30.23
C PRO A 86 -6.20 -7.58 -29.89
N LEU A 87 -6.17 -7.25 -28.60
CA LEU A 87 -5.77 -5.92 -28.13
C LEU A 87 -4.26 -5.81 -27.98
N THR A 88 -3.69 -4.79 -28.60
CA THR A 88 -2.34 -4.35 -28.27
C THR A 88 -2.32 -3.56 -26.97
N ILE A 89 -1.15 -3.49 -26.32
CA ILE A 89 -0.96 -2.70 -25.10
C ILE A 89 -1.32 -1.22 -25.34
N ASN A 90 -0.95 -0.68 -26.50
CA ASN A 90 -1.21 0.73 -26.83
C ASN A 90 -2.70 1.02 -26.98
N GLU A 91 -3.45 0.15 -27.64
CA GLU A 91 -4.91 0.27 -27.78
C GLU A 91 -5.60 0.21 -26.43
N PHE A 92 -5.20 -0.75 -25.58
CA PHE A 92 -5.75 -0.85 -24.22
C PHE A 92 -5.48 0.42 -23.41
N MET A 93 -4.27 0.97 -23.49
CA MET A 93 -3.91 2.21 -22.81
C MET A 93 -4.69 3.42 -23.35
N ASN A 94 -4.98 3.46 -24.64
CA ASN A 94 -5.83 4.49 -25.23
C ASN A 94 -7.29 4.35 -24.77
N LEU A 95 -7.79 3.13 -24.68
CA LEU A 95 -9.12 2.82 -24.13
C LEU A 95 -9.23 3.26 -22.67
N ALA A 96 -8.22 2.95 -21.85
CA ALA A 96 -8.16 3.39 -20.46
C ALA A 96 -8.08 4.92 -20.33
N LYS A 97 -7.36 5.61 -21.22
CA LYS A 97 -7.33 7.09 -21.25
C LYS A 97 -8.70 7.67 -21.60
N GLN A 98 -9.37 7.13 -22.62
CA GLN A 98 -10.72 7.55 -23.00
C GLN A 98 -11.71 7.32 -21.86
N PHE A 99 -11.62 6.17 -21.19
CA PHE A 99 -12.41 5.87 -20.00
C PHE A 99 -12.15 6.89 -18.88
N ALA A 100 -10.87 7.19 -18.57
CA ALA A 100 -10.54 8.23 -17.58
C ALA A 100 -11.14 9.60 -17.95
N SER A 101 -11.04 10.01 -19.22
CA SER A 101 -11.64 11.25 -19.70
C SER A 101 -13.15 11.27 -19.54
N SER A 102 -13.84 10.15 -19.79
CA SER A 102 -15.30 10.06 -19.61
C SER A 102 -15.74 10.16 -18.14
N VAL A 103 -14.90 9.69 -17.21
CA VAL A 103 -15.16 9.71 -15.76
C VAL A 103 -14.69 11.04 -15.13
N ASN A 104 -14.20 11.99 -15.93
CA ASN A 104 -13.59 13.25 -15.46
C ASN A 104 -12.42 13.04 -14.48
N LYS A 105 -11.63 11.99 -14.69
CA LYS A 105 -10.44 11.65 -13.89
C LYS A 105 -9.15 12.07 -14.58
#